data_AF-A0A3A6NBT9-F1
#
_entry.id   AF-A0A3A6NBT9-F1
#
_cell.length_a   1.000
_cell.length_b   1.000
_cell.length_c   1.000
_cell.angle_alpha   90.00
_cell.angle_beta   90.00
_cell.angle_gamma   90.00
#
_symmetry.space_group_name_H-M   'P 1'
#
loop_
_entity.id
_entity.type
_entity.pdbx_description
1 polymer ?
#
loop_
_entity_poly.entity_id
_entity_poly.type
_entity_poly.pdbx_seq_one_letter_code
_entity_poly.pdbx_strand_id
1 'polypeptide(L)'
;MKLNGKIYQQLTGEPFVSQEIDGKKIDFHYMNDTPYLFQYASKGRFAVWTSDGQNYRVLIEKTYYEALEDFYQEDVNRIWLNFLDKVGKTSKKFNLLFNIPALVLYLIVSILAVYVFQDYTMQILLGMIVLVVIVNMVQGRIVNSKVREENKNAQDEIRNLIGNERFDELVKAQEDHYQNYFKFNEENPIDDTQTTNAEQIDFQKEENFEEVSPKDEENHGTKIN
;
A
#
# COMPACT_ATOMS: atom_id res chain seq x y z
N MET A 1 -9.11 -3.95 -5.57
CA MET A 1 -8.88 -2.50 -5.29
C MET A 1 -7.63 -2.09 -6.07
N LYS A 2 -7.56 -0.87 -6.61
CA LYS A 2 -6.33 -0.39 -7.26
C LYS A 2 -5.25 -0.18 -6.19
N LEU A 3 -4.04 -0.66 -6.46
CA LEU A 3 -2.87 -0.52 -5.60
C LEU A 3 -1.70 -0.05 -6.45
N ASN A 4 -1.12 1.10 -6.15
CA ASN A 4 0.00 1.65 -6.92
C ASN A 4 -0.26 1.65 -8.45
N GLY A 5 -1.45 2.07 -8.88
CA GLY A 5 -1.94 1.86 -10.25
C GLY A 5 -1.06 2.44 -11.35
N LYS A 6 -0.37 3.56 -11.10
CA LYS A 6 0.62 4.14 -12.02
C LYS A 6 1.78 3.17 -12.29
N ILE A 7 2.29 2.52 -11.24
CA ILE A 7 3.38 1.55 -11.36
C ILE A 7 2.89 0.33 -12.11
N TYR A 8 1.71 -0.18 -11.72
CA TYR A 8 1.09 -1.31 -12.40
C TYR A 8 1.05 -1.10 -13.92
N GLN A 9 0.60 0.08 -14.38
CA GLN A 9 0.50 0.39 -15.82
C GLN A 9 1.86 0.50 -16.53
N GLN A 10 2.92 0.92 -15.82
CA GLN A 10 4.25 1.09 -16.39
C GLN A 10 5.06 -0.21 -16.49
N LEU A 11 4.64 -1.25 -15.78
CA LEU A 11 5.26 -2.58 -15.87
C LEU A 11 4.82 -3.30 -17.16
N THR A 12 5.38 -2.92 -18.30
CA THR A 12 5.03 -3.49 -19.61
C THR A 12 5.98 -4.58 -20.09
N GLY A 13 7.11 -4.79 -19.40
CA GLY A 13 8.05 -5.86 -19.70
C GLY A 13 7.46 -7.26 -19.48
N GLU A 14 8.15 -8.30 -19.97
CA GLU A 14 7.72 -9.68 -19.71
C GLU A 14 7.92 -10.04 -18.23
N PRO A 15 6.92 -10.68 -17.59
CA PRO A 15 7.10 -11.21 -16.24
C PRO A 15 8.03 -12.42 -16.28
N PHE A 16 8.88 -12.56 -15.27
CA PHE A 16 9.76 -13.73 -15.16
C PHE A 16 9.01 -14.95 -14.58
N VAL A 17 7.96 -14.70 -13.81
CA VAL A 17 7.01 -15.71 -13.31
C VAL A 17 5.59 -15.14 -13.39
N SER A 18 4.65 -15.96 -13.83
CA SER A 18 3.22 -15.66 -13.76
C SER A 18 2.51 -16.77 -13.00
N GLN A 19 1.57 -16.40 -12.15
CA GLN A 19 0.70 -17.32 -11.41
C GLN A 19 -0.76 -16.94 -11.65
N GLU A 20 -1.64 -17.94 -11.67
CA GLU A 20 -3.08 -17.74 -11.76
C GLU A 20 -3.75 -18.33 -10.52
N ILE A 21 -4.28 -17.46 -9.65
CA ILE A 21 -4.83 -17.83 -8.34
C ILE A 21 -6.23 -17.26 -8.23
N ASP A 22 -7.24 -18.11 -8.02
CA ASP A 22 -8.65 -17.71 -7.86
C ASP A 22 -9.17 -16.82 -9.01
N GLY A 23 -8.73 -17.10 -10.24
CA GLY A 23 -9.10 -16.34 -11.44
C GLY A 23 -8.44 -14.95 -11.54
N LYS A 24 -7.43 -14.68 -10.70
CA LYS A 24 -6.61 -13.48 -10.74
C LYS A 24 -5.20 -13.83 -11.21
N LYS A 25 -4.65 -13.02 -12.10
CA LYS A 25 -3.26 -13.15 -12.55
C LYS A 25 -2.32 -12.38 -11.62
N ILE A 26 -1.22 -13.02 -11.23
CA ILE A 26 -0.09 -12.38 -10.53
C ILE A 26 1.14 -12.48 -11.41
N ASP A 27 1.66 -11.33 -11.83
CA ASP A 27 2.84 -11.23 -12.68
C ASP A 27 4.02 -10.69 -11.88
N PHE A 28 5.13 -11.44 -11.85
CA PHE A 28 6.35 -11.07 -11.14
C PHE A 28 7.34 -10.41 -12.10
N HIS A 29 7.84 -9.23 -11.71
CA HIS A 29 8.82 -8.47 -12.47
C HIS A 29 10.00 -8.13 -11.58
N TYR A 30 11.22 -8.18 -12.12
CA TYR A 30 12.39 -7.78 -11.37
C TYR A 30 12.43 -6.26 -11.24
N MET A 31 12.59 -5.79 -10.00
CA MET A 31 12.73 -4.38 -9.69
C MET A 31 13.99 -3.79 -10.31
N ASN A 32 15.04 -4.61 -10.44
CA ASN A 32 16.34 -4.27 -10.99
C ASN A 32 16.27 -3.73 -12.43
N ASP A 33 15.25 -4.14 -13.19
CA ASP A 33 15.07 -3.74 -14.59
C ASP A 33 14.21 -2.47 -14.73
N THR A 34 13.91 -1.80 -13.62
CA THR A 34 13.01 -0.65 -13.57
C THR A 34 13.63 0.52 -12.80
N PRO A 35 13.19 1.77 -13.05
CA PRO A 35 13.67 2.93 -12.28
C PRO A 35 13.24 2.91 -10.80
N TYR A 36 12.39 1.96 -10.41
CA TYR A 36 11.82 1.84 -9.07
C TYR A 36 12.77 1.21 -8.06
N LEU A 37 13.86 0.56 -8.48
CA LEU A 37 14.81 -0.08 -7.57
C LEU A 37 15.31 0.90 -6.50
N PHE A 38 15.90 2.02 -6.92
CA PHE A 38 16.43 2.99 -5.97
C PHE A 38 15.31 3.58 -5.08
N GLN A 39 14.14 3.86 -5.65
CA GLN A 39 13.01 4.45 -4.92
C GLN A 39 12.52 3.59 -3.75
N TYR A 40 12.51 2.26 -3.92
CA TYR A 40 11.98 1.32 -2.93
C TYR A 40 13.06 0.66 -2.09
N ALA A 41 14.13 0.17 -2.72
CA ALA A 41 15.20 -0.53 -2.02
C ALA A 41 15.95 0.40 -1.04
N SER A 42 16.11 1.69 -1.36
CA SER A 42 16.68 2.68 -0.41
C SER A 42 15.86 2.86 0.87
N LYS A 43 14.56 2.52 0.82
CA LYS A 43 13.65 2.53 1.97
C LYS A 43 13.51 1.15 2.63
N GLY A 44 14.35 0.19 2.24
CA GLY A 44 14.28 -1.20 2.71
C GLY A 44 13.14 -2.03 2.12
N ARG A 45 12.53 -1.57 1.02
CA ARG A 45 11.44 -2.30 0.35
C ARG A 45 11.97 -3.03 -0.87
N PHE A 46 12.13 -4.34 -0.71
CA PHE A 46 12.63 -5.19 -1.77
C PHE A 46 11.53 -5.91 -2.55
N ALA A 47 10.27 -5.86 -2.08
CA ALA A 47 9.11 -6.35 -2.80
C ALA A 47 7.95 -5.35 -2.68
N VAL A 48 7.25 -5.09 -3.79
CA VAL A 48 6.13 -4.16 -3.86
C VAL A 48 5.00 -4.78 -4.66
N TRP A 49 3.83 -4.89 -4.04
CA TRP A 49 2.60 -5.30 -4.72
C TRP A 49 1.93 -4.11 -5.40
N THR A 50 1.37 -4.36 -6.58
CA THR A 50 0.60 -3.39 -7.36
C THR A 50 -0.62 -4.08 -7.98
N SER A 51 -1.69 -3.35 -8.26
CA SER A 51 -2.93 -3.89 -8.82
C SER A 51 -3.72 -2.84 -9.60
N ASP A 52 -4.34 -3.26 -10.70
CA ASP A 52 -5.35 -2.48 -11.44
C ASP A 52 -6.76 -2.62 -10.87
N GLY A 53 -6.93 -3.41 -9.81
CA GLY A 53 -8.21 -3.73 -9.19
C GLY A 53 -8.74 -5.12 -9.53
N GLN A 54 -8.18 -5.80 -10.52
CA GLN A 54 -8.52 -7.16 -10.92
C GLN A 54 -7.32 -8.10 -10.81
N ASN A 55 -6.20 -7.72 -11.42
CA ASN A 55 -4.95 -8.48 -11.46
C ASN A 55 -3.86 -7.78 -10.64
N TYR A 56 -2.77 -8.51 -10.39
CA TYR A 56 -1.68 -8.07 -9.52
C TYR A 56 -0.34 -8.19 -10.24
N ARG A 57 0.55 -7.27 -9.92
CA ARG A 57 1.95 -7.31 -10.32
C ARG A 57 2.83 -7.13 -9.10
N VAL A 58 3.82 -7.99 -8.94
CA VAL A 58 4.79 -7.92 -7.87
C VAL A 58 6.12 -7.48 -8.46
N LEU A 59 6.59 -6.33 -7.99
CA LEU A 59 7.91 -5.83 -8.33
C LEU A 59 8.87 -6.24 -7.22
N ILE A 60 9.85 -7.09 -7.54
CA ILE A 60 10.72 -7.69 -6.52
C ILE A 60 12.19 -7.60 -6.92
N GLU A 61 13.05 -7.25 -5.97
CA GLU A 61 14.50 -7.26 -6.18
C GLU A 61 14.97 -8.71 -6.38
N LYS A 62 15.84 -8.92 -7.36
CA LYS A 62 16.25 -10.24 -7.81
C LYS A 62 16.86 -11.10 -6.70
N THR A 63 17.86 -10.58 -6.00
CA THR A 63 18.54 -11.36 -4.94
C THR A 63 17.62 -11.61 -3.73
N TYR A 64 16.68 -10.71 -3.50
CA TYR A 64 15.65 -10.87 -2.48
C TYR A 64 14.65 -11.99 -2.84
N TYR A 65 14.22 -12.06 -4.12
CA TYR A 65 13.38 -13.17 -4.59
C TYR A 65 14.10 -14.51 -4.45
N GLU A 66 15.37 -14.58 -4.88
CA GLU A 66 16.17 -15.81 -4.80
C GLU A 66 16.36 -16.30 -3.35
N ALA A 67 16.50 -15.38 -2.39
CA ALA A 67 16.65 -15.72 -0.97
C ALA A 67 15.33 -16.13 -0.28
N LEU A 68 14.19 -15.67 -0.78
CA LEU A 68 12.88 -15.78 -0.14
C LEU A 68 11.83 -16.40 -1.04
N GLU A 69 12.23 -17.23 -2.01
CA GLU A 69 11.35 -17.82 -3.01
C GLU A 69 10.13 -18.53 -2.38
N ASP A 70 10.31 -19.17 -1.23
CA ASP A 70 9.26 -19.85 -0.49
C ASP A 70 8.12 -18.91 -0.06
N PHE A 71 8.40 -17.62 0.21
CA PHE A 71 7.36 -16.63 0.51
C PHE A 71 6.54 -16.20 -0.72
N TYR A 72 6.93 -16.63 -1.92
CA TYR A 72 6.26 -16.30 -3.18
C TYR A 72 5.71 -17.53 -3.91
N GLN A 73 5.62 -18.67 -3.21
CA GLN A 73 4.92 -19.85 -3.70
C GLN A 73 3.42 -19.57 -3.82
N GLU A 74 2.76 -20.31 -4.70
CA GLU A 74 1.34 -20.08 -5.05
C GLU A 74 0.43 -20.07 -3.81
N ASP A 75 0.59 -21.03 -2.89
CA ASP A 75 -0.23 -21.12 -1.67
C ASP A 75 0.01 -19.94 -0.71
N VAL A 76 1.23 -19.43 -0.63
CA VAL A 76 1.55 -18.24 0.17
C VAL A 76 0.96 -16.98 -0.47
N ASN A 77 1.08 -16.84 -1.79
CA ASN A 77 0.51 -15.72 -2.52
C ASN A 77 -1.02 -15.68 -2.47
N ARG A 78 -1.68 -16.84 -2.39
CA ARG A 78 -3.11 -16.92 -2.11
C ARG A 78 -3.48 -16.24 -0.79
N ILE A 79 -2.69 -16.44 0.26
CA ILE A 79 -2.89 -15.79 1.56
C ILE A 79 -2.68 -14.27 1.43
N TRP A 80 -1.62 -13.84 0.75
CA TRP A 80 -1.38 -12.41 0.48
C TRP A 80 -2.49 -11.75 -0.33
N LEU A 81 -3.01 -12.42 -1.37
CA LEU A 81 -4.16 -11.93 -2.13
C LEU A 81 -5.39 -11.73 -1.25
N ASN A 82 -5.68 -12.69 -0.37
CA ASN A 82 -6.80 -12.60 0.56
C ASN A 82 -6.62 -11.43 1.54
N PHE A 83 -5.40 -11.23 2.05
CA PHE A 83 -5.06 -10.06 2.85
C PHE A 83 -5.32 -8.75 2.09
N LEU A 84 -4.76 -8.59 0.88
CA LEU A 84 -4.91 -7.38 0.07
C LEU A 84 -6.38 -7.10 -0.25
N ASP A 85 -7.17 -8.13 -0.53
CA ASP A 85 -8.61 -7.99 -0.76
C ASP A 85 -9.37 -7.56 0.49
N LYS A 86 -9.08 -8.15 1.66
CA LYS A 86 -9.71 -7.78 2.93
C LYS A 86 -9.35 -6.34 3.31
N VAL A 87 -8.09 -5.94 3.18
CA VAL A 87 -7.62 -4.57 3.40
C VAL A 87 -8.32 -3.62 2.44
N GLY A 88 -8.40 -3.96 1.15
CA GLY A 88 -9.04 -3.10 0.17
C GLY A 88 -10.54 -2.91 0.41
N LYS A 89 -11.25 -3.99 0.78
CA LYS A 89 -12.67 -3.92 1.17
C LYS A 89 -12.86 -3.10 2.45
N THR A 90 -11.97 -3.27 3.42
CA THR A 90 -11.97 -2.51 4.67
C THR A 90 -11.78 -1.03 4.41
N SER A 91 -10.71 -0.66 3.70
CA SER A 91 -10.40 0.73 3.34
C SER A 91 -11.58 1.39 2.62
N LYS A 92 -12.14 0.73 1.59
CA LYS A 92 -13.33 1.23 0.88
C LYS A 92 -14.54 1.42 1.80
N LYS A 93 -14.83 0.46 2.67
CA LYS A 93 -15.96 0.53 3.62
C LYS A 93 -15.79 1.71 4.59
N PHE A 94 -14.59 1.89 5.13
CA PHE A 94 -14.30 3.00 6.05
C PHE A 94 -14.36 4.34 5.33
N ASN A 95 -13.78 4.48 4.13
CA ASN A 95 -13.92 5.71 3.34
C ASN A 95 -15.39 6.05 3.05
N LEU A 96 -16.21 5.06 2.67
CA LEU A 96 -17.65 5.27 2.45
C LEU A 96 -18.38 5.70 3.72
N LEU A 97 -18.06 5.08 4.86
CA LEU A 97 -18.75 5.30 6.13
C LEU A 97 -18.36 6.63 6.80
N PHE A 98 -17.14 7.11 6.60
CA PHE A 98 -16.62 8.32 7.26
C PHE A 98 -16.60 9.52 6.32
N ASN A 99 -16.05 9.41 5.12
CA ASN A 99 -15.85 10.57 4.24
C ASN A 99 -17.18 11.11 3.69
N ILE A 100 -18.12 10.23 3.30
CA ILE A 100 -19.41 10.68 2.73
C ILE A 100 -20.25 11.40 3.78
N PRO A 101 -20.52 10.84 4.97
CA PRO A 101 -21.28 11.56 5.98
C PRO A 101 -20.58 12.84 6.45
N ALA A 102 -19.25 12.83 6.55
CA ALA A 102 -18.50 14.04 6.88
C ALA A 102 -18.69 15.13 5.82
N LEU A 103 -18.62 14.80 4.53
CA LEU A 103 -18.84 15.75 3.43
C LEU A 103 -20.25 16.35 3.46
N VAL A 104 -21.27 15.52 3.69
CA VAL A 104 -22.65 15.98 3.85
C VAL A 104 -22.79 16.90 5.06
N LEU A 105 -22.17 16.56 6.19
CA LEU A 105 -22.15 17.39 7.39
C LEU A 105 -21.46 18.73 7.12
N TYR A 106 -20.32 18.74 6.42
CA TYR A 106 -19.64 19.97 6.01
C TYR A 106 -20.56 20.87 5.19
N LEU A 107 -21.23 20.31 4.18
CA LEU A 107 -22.17 21.07 3.35
C LEU A 107 -23.29 21.71 4.18
N ILE A 108 -23.92 20.93 5.08
CA ILE A 108 -25.02 21.42 5.93
C ILE A 108 -24.52 22.54 6.86
N VAL A 109 -23.39 22.33 7.54
CA VAL A 109 -22.83 23.31 8.48
C VAL A 109 -22.42 24.59 7.75
N SER A 110 -21.84 24.50 6.55
CA SER A 110 -21.50 25.66 5.74
C SER A 110 -22.73 26.48 5.34
N ILE A 111 -23.83 25.82 4.94
CA ILE A 111 -25.09 26.52 4.61
C ILE A 111 -25.63 27.23 5.86
N LEU A 112 -25.67 26.55 7.01
CA LEU A 112 -26.15 27.14 8.27
C LEU A 112 -25.26 28.30 8.71
N ALA A 113 -23.94 28.20 8.55
CA ALA A 113 -23.02 29.28 8.88
C ALA A 113 -23.34 30.56 8.08
N VAL A 114 -23.57 30.43 6.77
CA VAL A 114 -23.82 31.58 5.88
C VAL A 114 -25.23 32.17 6.04
N TYR A 115 -26.26 31.36 6.27
CA TYR A 115 -27.64 31.85 6.30
C TYR A 115 -28.18 32.11 7.70
N VAL A 116 -27.64 31.44 8.73
CA VAL A 116 -28.17 31.51 10.10
C VAL A 116 -27.16 32.14 11.07
N PHE A 117 -25.87 31.82 10.95
CA PHE A 117 -24.82 32.24 11.90
C PHE A 117 -23.78 33.18 11.27
N GLN A 118 -24.25 34.17 10.51
CA GLN A 118 -23.42 35.05 9.69
C GLN A 118 -22.22 35.65 10.44
N ASP A 119 -22.44 36.18 11.65
CA ASP A 119 -21.42 36.81 12.48
C ASP A 119 -20.35 35.84 13.00
N TYR A 120 -20.64 34.54 12.99
CA TYR A 120 -19.75 33.48 13.45
C TYR A 120 -19.23 32.59 12.32
N THR A 121 -19.52 32.94 11.06
CA THR A 121 -19.17 32.11 9.89
C THR A 121 -17.69 31.72 9.91
N MET A 122 -16.80 32.69 10.15
CA MET A 122 -15.36 32.45 10.14
C MET A 122 -14.92 31.51 11.27
N GLN A 123 -15.45 31.70 12.49
CA GLN A 123 -15.15 30.85 13.64
C GLN A 123 -15.68 29.42 13.43
N ILE A 124 -16.86 29.28 12.84
CA ILE A 124 -17.46 27.97 12.52
C ILE A 124 -16.59 27.25 11.47
N LEU A 125 -16.17 27.92 10.41
CA LEU A 125 -15.32 27.31 9.39
C LEU A 125 -13.96 26.89 9.96
N LEU A 126 -13.33 27.72 10.79
CA LEU A 126 -12.08 27.36 11.48
C LEU A 126 -12.28 26.16 12.42
N GLY A 127 -13.36 26.13 13.20
CA GLY A 127 -13.72 24.99 14.04
C GLY A 127 -13.92 23.71 13.24
N MET A 128 -14.52 23.82 12.05
CA MET A 128 -14.73 22.68 11.15
C MET A 128 -13.41 22.11 10.63
N ILE A 129 -12.42 22.94 10.30
CA ILE A 129 -11.08 22.46 9.90
C ILE A 129 -10.45 21.64 11.02
N VAL A 130 -10.50 22.13 12.26
CA VAL A 130 -9.97 21.38 13.42
C VAL A 130 -10.70 20.04 13.58
N LEU A 131 -12.03 20.04 13.40
CA LEU A 131 -12.83 18.81 13.43
C LEU A 131 -12.44 17.83 12.33
N VAL A 132 -12.21 18.30 11.08
CA VAL A 132 -11.72 17.47 9.95
C VAL A 132 -10.45 16.74 10.37
N VAL A 133 -9.50 17.46 10.95
CA VAL A 133 -8.19 16.91 11.31
C VAL A 133 -8.36 15.82 12.36
N ILE A 134 -9.16 16.06 13.41
CA ILE A 134 -9.42 15.06 14.47
C ILE A 134 -10.09 13.81 13.90
N VAL A 135 -11.11 13.97 13.06
CA VAL A 135 -11.82 12.84 12.44
C VAL A 135 -10.87 12.03 11.56
N ASN A 136 -10.05 12.68 10.72
CA ASN A 136 -9.05 12.00 9.90
C ASN A 136 -8.01 11.25 10.75
N MET A 137 -7.55 11.82 11.85
CA MET A 137 -6.62 11.14 12.77
C MET A 137 -7.24 9.86 13.35
N VAL A 138 -8.51 9.91 13.77
CA VAL A 138 -9.21 8.74 14.31
C VAL A 138 -9.45 7.69 13.23
N GLN A 139 -9.89 8.10 12.04
CA GLN A 139 -10.08 7.22 10.89
C GLN A 139 -8.78 6.50 10.52
N GLY A 140 -7.68 7.24 10.41
CA GLY A 140 -6.36 6.67 10.10
C GLY A 140 -5.93 5.64 11.14
N ARG A 141 -6.12 5.92 12.44
CA ARG A 141 -5.82 4.95 13.50
C ARG A 141 -6.64 3.68 13.38
N ILE A 142 -7.94 3.78 13.12
CA ILE A 142 -8.83 2.62 13.02
C ILE A 142 -8.47 1.77 11.80
N VAL A 143 -8.30 2.40 10.62
CA VAL A 143 -7.93 1.68 9.39
C VAL A 143 -6.57 1.01 9.57
N ASN A 144 -5.56 1.72 10.07
CA ASN A 144 -4.23 1.15 10.29
C ASN A 144 -4.25 0.00 11.30
N SER A 145 -5.05 0.12 12.37
CA SER A 145 -5.23 -0.97 13.33
C SER A 145 -5.82 -2.20 12.66
N LYS A 146 -6.80 -2.04 11.76
CA LYS A 146 -7.42 -3.17 11.07
C LYS A 146 -6.50 -3.79 10.04
N VAL A 147 -5.71 -2.99 9.32
CA VAL A 147 -4.66 -3.51 8.42
C VAL A 147 -3.62 -4.32 9.20
N ARG A 148 -3.20 -3.84 10.38
CA ARG A 148 -2.27 -4.56 11.26
C ARG A 148 -2.82 -5.92 11.70
N GLU A 149 -4.10 -5.96 12.08
CA GLU A 149 -4.76 -7.20 12.47
C GLU A 149 -4.81 -8.20 11.32
N GLU A 150 -5.24 -7.77 10.13
CA GLU A 150 -5.31 -8.65 8.96
C GLU A 150 -3.91 -9.11 8.49
N ASN A 151 -2.88 -8.26 8.62
CA ASN A 151 -1.50 -8.63 8.30
C ASN A 151 -0.98 -9.70 9.27
N LYS A 152 -1.28 -9.56 10.57
CA LYS A 152 -0.93 -10.58 11.56
C LYS A 152 -1.62 -11.90 11.24
N ASN A 153 -2.92 -11.86 10.92
CA ASN A 153 -3.67 -13.06 10.55
C ASN A 153 -3.06 -13.74 9.31
N ALA A 154 -2.67 -12.97 8.29
CA ALA A 154 -2.00 -13.49 7.11
C ALA A 154 -0.65 -14.14 7.46
N GLN A 155 0.17 -13.51 8.30
CA GLN A 155 1.44 -14.09 8.74
C GLN A 155 1.23 -15.38 9.55
N ASP A 156 0.23 -15.42 10.42
CA ASP A 156 -0.12 -16.62 11.19
C ASP A 156 -0.62 -17.74 10.24
N GLU A 157 -1.40 -17.43 9.21
CA GLU A 157 -1.81 -18.37 8.16
C GLU A 157 -0.59 -18.90 7.38
N ILE A 158 0.35 -18.03 6.98
CA ILE A 158 1.58 -18.43 6.28
C ILE A 158 2.44 -19.32 7.18
N ARG A 159 2.64 -18.94 8.44
CA ARG A 159 3.39 -19.72 9.43
C ARG A 159 2.81 -21.11 9.63
N ASN A 160 1.48 -21.23 9.67
CA ASN A 160 0.80 -22.52 9.76
C ASN A 160 0.95 -23.36 8.48
N LEU A 161 1.03 -22.72 7.31
CA LEU A 161 1.20 -23.38 6.02
C LEU A 161 2.61 -23.94 5.82
N ILE A 162 3.64 -23.12 6.03
CA ILE A 162 5.04 -23.49 5.74
C ILE A 162 5.77 -24.10 6.95
N GLY A 163 5.20 -23.96 8.15
CA GLY A 163 5.77 -24.42 9.41
C GLY A 163 6.59 -23.34 10.13
N ASN A 164 6.58 -23.37 11.46
CA ASN A 164 7.25 -22.36 12.30
C ASN A 164 8.75 -22.23 12.02
N GLU A 165 9.46 -23.36 11.94
CA GLU A 165 10.92 -23.36 11.75
C GLU A 165 11.30 -22.74 10.41
N ARG A 166 10.63 -23.15 9.32
CA ARG A 166 10.89 -22.58 7.99
C ARG A 166 10.49 -21.10 7.92
N PHE A 167 9.39 -20.72 8.56
CA PHE A 167 8.98 -19.32 8.63
C PHE A 167 10.05 -18.47 9.32
N ASP A 168 10.57 -18.92 10.46
CA ASP A 168 11.60 -18.19 11.22
C ASP A 168 12.92 -18.12 10.45
N GLU A 169 13.29 -19.18 9.71
CA GLU A 169 14.43 -19.16 8.78
C GLU A 169 14.27 -18.09 7.70
N LEU A 170 13.09 -17.98 7.08
CA LEU A 170 12.82 -16.99 6.05
C LEU A 170 12.81 -15.57 6.60
N VAL A 171 12.26 -15.36 7.81
CA VAL A 171 12.35 -14.06 8.50
C VAL A 171 13.80 -13.68 8.74
N LYS A 172 14.64 -14.64 9.16
CA LYS A 172 16.08 -14.39 9.34
C LYS A 172 16.77 -14.09 8.01
N ALA A 173 16.45 -14.84 6.94
CA ALA A 173 17.00 -14.60 5.61
C ALA A 173 16.63 -13.21 5.07
N GLN A 174 15.42 -12.73 5.39
CA GLN A 174 14.99 -11.37 5.08
C GLN A 174 15.83 -10.31 5.81
N GLU A 175 16.07 -10.49 7.11
CA GLU A 175 16.93 -9.58 7.89
C GLU A 175 18.38 -9.61 7.38
N ASP A 176 18.92 -10.79 7.12
CA ASP A 176 20.27 -10.95 6.58
C ASP A 176 20.42 -10.26 5.21
N HIS A 177 19.41 -10.37 4.34
CA HIS A 177 19.38 -9.65 3.06
C HIS A 177 19.41 -8.13 3.27
N TYR A 178 18.55 -7.61 4.15
CA TYR A 178 18.51 -6.18 4.47
C TYR A 178 19.88 -5.69 4.95
N GLN A 179 20.47 -6.37 5.94
CA GLN A 179 21.78 -6.00 6.48
C GLN A 179 22.86 -6.03 5.41
N ASN A 180 22.88 -7.05 4.56
CA ASN A 180 23.86 -7.15 3.49
C ASN A 180 23.67 -6.03 2.45
N TYR A 181 22.43 -5.76 2.03
CA TYR A 181 22.14 -4.71 1.04
C TYR A 181 22.61 -3.32 1.49
N PHE A 182 22.42 -2.98 2.76
CA PHE A 182 22.81 -1.67 3.29
C PHE A 182 24.28 -1.57 3.69
N LYS A 183 24.94 -2.65 4.10
CA LYS A 183 26.40 -2.67 4.33
C LYS A 183 27.19 -2.25 3.09
N PHE A 184 26.73 -2.63 1.90
CA PHE A 184 27.37 -2.22 0.64
C PHE A 184 27.14 -0.73 0.31
N ASN A 185 26.13 -0.09 0.89
CA ASN A 185 25.82 1.33 0.66
C ASN A 185 26.49 2.26 1.69
N GLU A 186 26.94 1.77 2.86
CA GLU A 186 27.64 2.57 3.88
C GLU A 186 29.02 3.09 3.45
N GLU A 187 29.62 2.56 2.36
CA GLU A 187 30.83 3.16 1.77
C GLU A 187 30.57 4.54 1.09
N ASN A 188 29.30 4.97 1.00
CA ASN A 188 28.93 6.36 0.68
C ASN A 188 28.07 6.92 1.84
N PRO A 189 28.59 7.86 2.64
CA PRO A 189 27.92 8.26 3.87
C PRO A 189 26.66 9.07 3.54
N ILE A 190 25.51 8.57 3.98
CA ILE A 190 24.32 9.39 4.23
C ILE A 190 23.94 9.17 5.69
N ASP A 191 24.09 10.24 6.45
CA ASP A 191 23.72 10.40 7.85
C ASP A 191 22.18 10.35 7.97
N ASP A 192 21.64 9.43 8.78
CA ASP A 192 20.73 9.79 9.87
C ASP A 192 20.22 8.58 10.64
N THR A 193 20.30 8.72 11.96
CA THR A 193 19.76 7.86 13.02
C THR A 193 18.29 7.45 12.83
N GLN A 194 18.01 6.14 12.89
CA GLN A 194 16.82 5.60 13.56
C GLN A 194 16.95 4.09 13.81
N THR A 195 16.77 3.72 15.08
CA THR A 195 16.85 2.39 15.67
C THR A 195 15.83 1.41 15.06
N THR A 196 16.34 0.30 14.54
CA THR A 196 15.65 -0.81 13.86
C THR A 196 14.82 -1.63 14.85
N ASN A 197 13.53 -1.78 14.58
CA ASN A 197 12.70 -2.87 15.09
C ASN A 197 12.35 -3.75 13.88
N ALA A 198 13.14 -4.80 13.69
CA ALA A 198 13.06 -5.78 12.61
C ALA A 198 11.89 -6.77 12.78
N GLU A 199 10.69 -6.24 13.04
CA GLU A 199 9.44 -7.00 13.04
C GLU A 199 8.33 -6.12 12.48
N GLN A 200 8.34 -5.97 11.16
CA GLN A 200 7.18 -5.63 10.35
C GLN A 200 7.59 -5.75 8.88
N ILE A 201 7.01 -6.72 8.17
CA ILE A 201 6.78 -6.58 6.73
C ILE A 201 6.02 -5.24 6.58
N ASP A 202 6.78 -4.18 6.30
CA ASP A 202 6.36 -2.79 6.31
C ASP A 202 5.56 -2.48 5.05
N PHE A 203 4.32 -2.97 5.03
CA PHE A 203 3.20 -2.34 4.30
C PHE A 203 2.80 -0.98 4.95
N GLN A 204 3.55 -0.45 5.92
CA GLN A 204 3.12 0.63 6.82
C GLN A 204 3.77 2.01 6.59
N LYS A 205 4.59 2.22 5.56
CA LYS A 205 5.09 3.58 5.28
C LYS A 205 4.65 4.06 3.88
N GLU A 206 3.59 4.87 3.83
CA GLU A 206 3.07 5.49 2.61
C GLU A 206 2.55 4.52 1.53
N GLU A 207 1.42 3.84 1.80
CA GLU A 207 0.42 3.70 0.74
C GLU A 207 -0.49 4.92 0.82
N ASN A 208 -0.10 5.97 0.11
CA ASN A 208 -1.07 6.98 -0.29
C ASN A 208 -2.01 6.26 -1.26
N PHE A 209 -3.14 5.77 -0.74
CA PHE A 209 -4.22 5.22 -1.54
C PHE A 209 -4.81 6.37 -2.36
N GLU A 210 -4.17 6.72 -3.47
CA GLU A 210 -4.73 7.62 -4.47
C GLU A 210 -5.96 6.92 -5.06
N GLU A 211 -7.13 7.26 -4.49
CA GLU A 211 -8.40 7.13 -5.18
C GLU A 211 -8.34 8.12 -6.35
N VAL A 212 -7.91 7.65 -7.51
CA VAL A 212 -8.08 8.40 -8.77
C VAL A 212 -9.59 8.54 -8.98
N SER A 213 -10.09 9.73 -8.67
CA SER A 213 -11.43 10.19 -9.04
C SER A 213 -11.63 9.95 -10.55
N PRO A 214 -12.75 9.35 -10.99
CA PRO A 214 -13.02 9.13 -12.40
C PRO A 214 -13.48 10.44 -13.03
N LYS A 215 -12.54 11.35 -13.27
CA LYS A 215 -12.70 12.52 -14.15
C LYS A 215 -11.33 12.88 -14.69
N ASP A 216 -10.86 12.13 -15.69
CA ASP A 216 -9.88 12.55 -16.72
C ASP A 216 -9.81 11.44 -17.79
N GLU A 217 -10.97 11.03 -18.31
CA GLU A 217 -11.08 10.31 -19.60
C GLU A 217 -12.12 11.06 -20.44
N GLU A 218 -11.83 12.30 -20.80
CA GLU A 218 -12.36 12.88 -22.02
C GLU A 218 -11.48 14.05 -22.45
N ASN A 219 -10.62 13.76 -23.44
CA ASN A 219 -10.45 14.53 -24.66
C ASN A 219 -8.98 14.64 -25.09
N HIS A 220 -8.50 13.62 -25.79
CA HIS A 220 -7.44 13.82 -26.77
C HIS A 220 -7.95 13.47 -28.17
N GLY A 221 -8.31 14.51 -28.91
CA GLY A 221 -7.89 14.68 -30.29
C GLY A 221 -8.66 13.89 -31.34
N THR A 222 -9.71 14.50 -31.89
CA THR A 222 -9.99 14.33 -33.31
C THR A 222 -9.08 15.30 -34.08
N LYS A 223 -8.07 14.73 -34.74
CA LYS A 223 -7.23 15.42 -35.71
C LYS A 223 -7.90 15.37 -37.10
N ILE A 224 -7.97 16.54 -37.73
CA ILE A 224 -7.80 16.83 -39.16
C ILE A 224 -8.92 16.40 -40.13
N ASN A 225 -9.56 17.41 -40.72
CA ASN A 225 -9.52 17.63 -42.18
C ASN A 225 -9.34 19.14 -42.43
#